data_AF-A0AA88AU77-F1
#
_entry.id   AF-A0AA88AU77-F1
#
_cell.length_a   1.000
_cell.length_b   1.000
_cell.length_c   1.000
_cell.angle_alpha   90.00
_cell.angle_beta   90.00
_cell.angle_gamma   90.00
#
_symmetry.space_group_name_H-M   'P 1'
#
loop_
_entity.id
_entity.type
_entity.pdbx_description
1 polymer ?
#
loop_
_entity_poly.entity_id
_entity_poly.type
_entity_poly.pdbx_seq_one_letter_code
_entity_poly.pdbx_strand_id
1 'polypeptide(L)'
;MDFHYIPNQDTSKPQQRSRRLTQAQVRFLESSFTTDHKLQSERKHQLATRLGVSPRQVAIWYQNRRARHKTQTIEYDYRTIQLRLEDALAEKRRLEKEVVMLKHELNKAQQTLLIASSGTANSAANSDIPSVSVSCVDDHASSDHNYNYGELYTCLSPWP
;
A
#
# COMPACT_ATOMS: atom_id res chain seq x y z
N MET A 1 -3.54 19.29 -76.02
CA MET A 1 -4.25 19.69 -74.78
C MET A 1 -3.19 19.74 -73.69
N ASP A 2 -2.47 20.86 -73.62
CA ASP A 2 -1.37 21.08 -72.69
C ASP A 2 -1.92 21.48 -71.31
N PHE A 3 -1.83 20.55 -70.36
CA PHE A 3 -2.16 20.78 -68.97
C PHE A 3 -1.10 21.70 -68.34
N HIS A 4 -1.38 23.00 -68.32
CA HIS A 4 -0.66 23.96 -67.50
C HIS A 4 -0.99 23.68 -66.03
N TYR A 5 -0.08 22.98 -65.36
CA TYR A 5 -0.12 22.82 -63.91
C TYR A 5 0.23 24.15 -63.25
N ILE A 6 -0.74 24.77 -62.59
CA ILE A 6 -0.53 25.92 -61.70
C ILE A 6 -0.18 25.35 -60.32
N PRO A 7 1.06 25.48 -59.81
CA PRO A 7 1.34 25.19 -58.43
C PRO A 7 0.88 26.39 -57.61
N ASN A 8 -0.03 26.16 -56.66
CA ASN A 8 -0.40 27.18 -55.71
C ASN A 8 -0.21 26.69 -54.28
N GLN A 9 0.38 27.60 -53.51
CA GLN A 9 0.35 27.73 -52.06
C GLN A 9 1.50 27.10 -51.28
N ASP A 10 2.59 27.87 -51.25
CA ASP A 10 3.32 28.08 -50.00
C ASP A 10 2.56 29.13 -49.17
N THR A 11 2.12 28.76 -47.97
CA THR A 11 2.07 29.60 -46.75
C THR A 11 1.29 28.90 -45.63
N SER A 12 2.03 28.57 -44.57
CA SER A 12 1.55 28.26 -43.22
C SER A 12 0.68 27.00 -43.04
N LYS A 13 1.34 25.86 -42.83
CA LYS A 13 0.74 24.77 -42.05
C LYS A 13 0.45 25.32 -40.64
N PRO A 14 -0.79 25.33 -40.14
CA PRO A 14 -1.03 25.59 -38.73
C PRO A 14 -0.29 24.49 -37.97
N GLN A 15 0.56 24.87 -37.00
CA GLN A 15 1.23 23.94 -36.10
C GLN A 15 0.23 22.89 -35.66
N GLN A 16 0.37 21.70 -36.26
CA GLN A 16 -0.45 20.54 -35.95
C GLN A 16 -0.40 20.37 -34.45
N ARG A 17 -1.56 20.48 -33.79
CA ARG A 17 -1.77 20.32 -32.35
C ARG A 17 -1.05 19.05 -31.92
N SER A 18 0.20 19.17 -31.49
CA SER A 18 1.03 18.01 -31.19
C SER A 18 0.31 17.22 -30.11
N ARG A 19 -0.10 15.99 -30.44
CA ARG A 19 -0.81 15.12 -29.50
C ARG A 19 0.01 14.85 -28.24
N ARG A 20 1.34 15.01 -28.32
CA ARG A 20 2.29 14.82 -27.24
C ARG A 20 2.76 16.15 -26.66
N LEU A 21 2.72 16.23 -25.33
CA LEU A 21 3.35 17.29 -24.56
C LEU A 21 4.88 17.11 -24.57
N THR A 22 5.61 18.21 -24.66
CA THR A 22 7.08 18.19 -24.56
C THR A 22 7.52 17.95 -23.12
N GLN A 23 8.77 17.51 -22.91
CA GLN A 23 9.30 17.30 -21.57
C GLN A 23 9.26 18.56 -20.70
N ALA A 24 9.50 19.74 -21.30
CA ALA A 24 9.39 21.01 -20.60
C ALA A 24 7.94 21.30 -20.15
N GLN A 25 6.96 21.05 -21.03
CA GLN A 25 5.54 21.19 -20.69
C GLN A 25 5.12 20.21 -19.58
N VAL A 26 5.59 18.96 -19.64
CA VAL A 26 5.33 17.96 -18.60
C VAL A 26 5.91 18.40 -17.25
N ARG A 27 7.18 18.85 -17.20
CA ARG A 27 7.80 19.33 -15.95
C ARG A 27 7.02 20.50 -15.33
N PHE A 28 6.54 21.42 -16.17
CA PHE A 28 5.71 22.54 -15.68
C PHE A 28 4.38 22.05 -15.09
N LEU A 29 3.72 21.10 -15.77
CA LEU A 29 2.49 20.49 -15.28
C LEU A 29 2.72 19.69 -13.99
N GLU A 30 3.86 18.99 -13.85
CA GLU A 30 4.26 18.28 -12.64
C GLU A 30 4.45 19.24 -11.46
N SER A 31 5.18 20.33 -11.64
CA SER A 31 5.35 21.36 -10.61
C SER A 31 4.00 21.94 -10.17
N SER A 32 3.13 22.26 -11.14
CA SER A 32 1.77 22.72 -10.88
C SER A 32 0.93 21.67 -10.12
N PHE A 33 1.06 20.39 -10.48
CA PHE A 33 0.36 19.29 -9.83
C PHE A 33 0.77 19.18 -8.35
N THR A 34 2.07 19.18 -8.04
CA THR A 34 2.56 19.09 -6.65
C THR A 34 1.97 20.15 -5.73
N THR A 35 1.67 21.35 -6.23
CA THR A 35 1.00 22.40 -5.44
C THR A 35 -0.47 22.08 -5.18
N ASP A 36 -1.21 21.57 -6.17
CA ASP A 36 -2.60 21.17 -6.00
C ASP A 36 -3.01 20.16 -7.07
N HIS A 37 -3.45 18.99 -6.58
CA HIS A 37 -3.81 17.82 -7.38
C HIS A 37 -5.17 17.96 -8.09
N LYS A 38 -6.00 18.94 -7.70
CA LYS A 38 -7.31 19.23 -8.31
C LYS A 38 -7.17 20.30 -9.39
N LEU A 39 -7.60 19.97 -10.60
CA LEU A 39 -7.55 20.90 -11.72
C LEU A 39 -8.84 21.74 -11.76
N GLN A 40 -8.79 22.96 -11.23
CA GLN A 40 -9.88 23.92 -11.36
C GLN A 40 -10.06 24.42 -12.80
N SER A 41 -11.29 24.75 -13.19
CA SER A 41 -11.61 25.21 -14.55
C SER A 41 -10.82 26.45 -14.97
N GLU A 42 -10.70 27.43 -14.10
CA GLU A 42 -9.94 28.66 -14.37
C GLU A 42 -8.45 28.36 -14.57
N ARG A 43 -7.86 27.63 -13.62
CA ARG A 43 -6.45 27.20 -13.67
C ARG A 43 -6.13 26.37 -14.91
N LYS A 44 -7.04 25.50 -15.35
CA LYS A 44 -6.90 24.71 -16.59
C LYS A 44 -6.69 25.61 -17.80
N HIS A 45 -7.48 26.67 -17.95
CA HIS A 45 -7.34 27.60 -19.07
C HIS A 45 -6.02 28.37 -18.97
N GLN A 46 -5.65 28.84 -17.77
CA GLN A 46 -4.37 29.52 -17.56
C GLN A 46 -3.16 28.64 -17.92
N LEU A 47 -3.16 27.37 -17.49
CA LEU A 47 -2.10 26.41 -17.83
C LEU A 47 -2.05 26.14 -19.33
N ALA A 48 -3.21 25.96 -19.97
CA ALA A 48 -3.31 25.73 -21.41
C ALA A 48 -2.70 26.90 -22.21
N THR A 49 -3.06 28.13 -21.85
CA THR A 49 -2.52 29.35 -22.48
C THR A 49 -1.01 29.47 -22.28
N ARG A 50 -0.52 29.31 -21.03
CA ARG A 50 0.92 29.42 -20.73
C ARG A 50 1.77 28.38 -21.46
N LEU A 51 1.23 27.18 -21.65
CA LEU A 51 1.95 26.07 -22.29
C LEU A 51 1.76 26.02 -23.81
N GLY A 52 0.85 26.83 -24.37
CA GLY A 52 0.50 26.79 -25.80
C GLY A 52 -0.18 25.48 -26.21
N VAL A 53 -0.96 24.86 -25.32
CA VAL A 53 -1.63 23.56 -25.55
C VAL A 53 -3.14 23.67 -25.34
N SER A 54 -3.90 22.67 -25.81
CA SER A 54 -5.35 22.70 -25.60
C SER A 54 -5.74 22.43 -24.13
N PRO A 55 -6.80 23.05 -23.59
CA PRO A 55 -7.33 22.74 -22.25
C PRO A 55 -7.65 21.25 -22.06
N ARG A 56 -8.04 20.56 -23.15
CA ARG A 56 -8.28 19.11 -23.14
C ARG A 56 -7.01 18.32 -22.84
N GLN A 57 -5.86 18.70 -23.42
CA GLN A 57 -4.58 18.02 -23.13
C GLN A 57 -4.17 18.19 -21.67
N VAL A 58 -4.36 19.39 -21.09
CA VAL A 58 -4.12 19.62 -19.66
C VAL A 58 -5.03 18.73 -18.80
N ALA A 59 -6.32 18.64 -19.14
CA ALA A 59 -7.27 17.79 -18.42
C ALA A 59 -6.90 16.31 -18.47
N ILE A 60 -6.61 15.77 -19.66
CA ILE A 60 -6.18 14.38 -19.85
C ILE A 60 -4.88 14.11 -19.10
N TRP A 61 -3.92 15.03 -19.15
CA TRP A 61 -2.66 14.89 -18.42
C TRP A 61 -2.89 14.81 -16.91
N TYR A 62 -3.73 15.68 -16.33
CA TYR A 62 -4.07 15.64 -14.91
C TYR A 62 -4.80 14.34 -14.52
N GLN A 63 -5.72 13.85 -15.34
CA GLN A 63 -6.38 12.55 -15.13
C GLN A 63 -5.36 11.41 -15.10
N ASN A 64 -4.48 11.33 -16.10
CA ASN A 64 -3.43 10.31 -16.17
C ASN A 64 -2.44 10.42 -15.01
N ARG A 65 -2.08 11.65 -14.61
CA ARG A 65 -1.18 11.86 -13.48
C ARG A 65 -1.78 11.37 -12.18
N ARG A 66 -3.08 11.62 -11.93
CA ARG A 66 -3.81 11.07 -10.77
C ARG A 66 -3.89 9.55 -10.79
N ALA A 67 -4.20 8.96 -11.95
CA ALA A 67 -4.23 7.50 -12.09
C ALA A 67 -2.86 6.88 -11.74
N ARG A 68 -1.78 7.42 -12.30
CA ARG A 68 -0.41 6.99 -11.98
C ARG A 68 -0.06 7.20 -10.51
N HIS A 69 -0.43 8.33 -9.92
CA HIS A 69 -0.21 8.59 -8.50
C HIS A 69 -0.91 7.55 -7.63
N LYS A 70 -2.18 7.24 -7.92
CA LYS A 70 -2.93 6.21 -7.20
C LYS A 70 -2.26 4.84 -7.31
N THR A 71 -1.82 4.43 -8.50
CA THR A 71 -1.06 3.19 -8.68
C THR A 71 0.25 3.20 -7.87
N GLN A 72 1.02 4.30 -7.92
CA GLN A 72 2.27 4.44 -7.16
C GLN A 72 2.04 4.34 -5.66
N THR A 73 0.98 4.96 -5.14
CA THR A 73 0.59 4.85 -3.72
C THR A 73 0.25 3.41 -3.36
N ILE A 74 -0.62 2.74 -4.12
CA ILE A 74 -1.01 1.34 -3.85
C ILE A 74 0.21 0.43 -3.86
N GLU A 75 1.10 0.57 -4.85
CA GLU A 75 2.33 -0.23 -4.92
C GLU A 75 3.25 0.00 -3.71
N TYR A 76 3.39 1.25 -3.27
CA TYR A 76 4.18 1.59 -2.10
C TYR A 76 3.58 1.00 -0.81
N ASP A 77 2.27 1.14 -0.64
CA ASP A 77 1.55 0.61 0.53
C ASP A 77 1.64 -0.91 0.58
N TYR A 78 1.48 -1.57 -0.58
CA TYR A 78 1.64 -3.02 -0.70
C TYR A 78 3.05 -3.46 -0.26
N ARG A 79 4.11 -2.82 -0.76
CA ARG A 79 5.50 -3.12 -0.35
C ARG A 79 5.69 -2.91 1.16
N THR A 80 5.12 -1.84 1.71
CA THR A 80 5.20 -1.55 3.14
C THR A 80 4.52 -2.64 3.97
N ILE A 81 3.34 -3.11 3.55
CA ILE A 81 2.61 -4.18 4.21
C ILE A 81 3.39 -5.51 4.12
N GLN A 82 3.99 -5.81 2.97
CA GLN A 82 4.82 -7.01 2.79
C GLN A 82 5.99 -7.04 3.77
N LEU A 83 6.74 -5.94 3.91
CA LEU A 83 7.85 -5.86 4.85
C LEU A 83 7.40 -6.10 6.30
N ARG A 84 6.29 -5.46 6.71
CA ARG A 84 5.71 -5.68 8.04
C ARG A 84 5.28 -7.12 8.28
N LEU A 85 4.76 -7.78 7.25
CA LEU A 85 4.38 -9.19 7.33
C LEU A 85 5.62 -10.08 7.50
N GLU A 86 6.68 -9.82 6.75
CA GLU A 86 7.94 -10.56 6.86
C GLU A 86 8.55 -10.43 8.27
N ASP A 87 8.59 -9.21 8.81
CA ASP A 87 9.05 -8.94 10.18
C ASP A 87 8.21 -9.68 11.21
N ALA A 88 6.88 -9.61 11.12
CA ALA A 88 5.97 -10.31 12.03
C ALA A 88 6.13 -11.83 11.95
N LEU A 89 6.37 -12.38 10.75
CA LEU A 89 6.65 -13.81 10.57
C LEU A 89 8.00 -14.22 11.15
N ALA A 90 9.03 -13.37 11.03
CA ALA A 90 10.33 -13.62 11.66
C ALA A 90 10.21 -13.65 13.19
N GLU A 91 9.47 -12.69 13.75
CA GLU A 91 9.24 -12.60 15.19
C GLU A 91 8.41 -13.79 15.70
N LYS A 92 7.35 -14.17 14.99
CA LYS A 92 6.58 -15.38 15.30
C LYS A 92 7.48 -16.61 15.37
N ARG A 93 8.35 -16.82 14.38
CA ARG A 93 9.28 -17.97 14.38
C ARG A 93 10.27 -17.92 15.56
N ARG A 94 10.69 -16.72 15.98
CA ARG A 94 11.55 -16.56 17.18
C ARG A 94 10.80 -16.97 18.43
N LEU A 95 9.59 -16.45 18.64
CA LEU A 95 8.75 -16.76 19.77
C LEU A 95 8.38 -18.25 19.84
N GLU A 96 8.08 -18.88 18.70
CA GLU A 96 7.82 -20.32 18.62
C GLU A 96 9.02 -21.15 19.13
N LYS A 97 10.25 -20.75 18.77
CA LYS A 97 11.47 -21.41 19.29
C LYS A 97 11.63 -21.20 20.79
N GLU A 98 11.39 -19.99 21.29
CA GLU A 98 11.49 -19.68 22.72
C GLU A 98 10.47 -20.46 23.53
N VAL A 99 9.24 -20.58 23.04
CA VAL A 99 8.20 -21.40 23.67
C VAL A 99 8.63 -22.87 23.76
N VAL A 100 9.22 -23.42 22.70
CA VAL A 100 9.72 -24.82 22.72
C VAL A 100 10.85 -24.98 23.73
N MET A 101 11.81 -24.06 23.75
CA MET A 101 12.95 -24.10 24.68
C MET A 101 12.48 -23.99 26.15
N LEU A 102 11.62 -23.01 26.45
CA LEU A 102 11.09 -22.81 27.80
C LEU A 102 10.26 -24.00 28.27
N LYS A 103 9.47 -24.63 27.38
CA LYS A 103 8.74 -25.86 27.71
C LYS A 103 9.70 -27.02 28.04
N HIS A 104 10.79 -27.16 27.30
CA HIS A 104 11.81 -28.16 27.56
C HIS A 104 12.50 -27.93 28.93
N GLU A 105 12.91 -26.69 29.20
CA GLU A 105 13.52 -26.30 30.48
C GLU A 105 12.58 -26.52 31.66
N LEU A 106 11.30 -26.13 31.52
CA LEU A 106 10.28 -26.34 32.53
C LEU A 106 10.10 -27.84 32.84
N ASN A 107 10.00 -28.68 31.80
CA ASN A 107 9.86 -30.12 31.97
C ASN A 107 11.09 -30.73 32.68
N LYS A 108 12.30 -30.29 32.32
CA LYS A 108 13.54 -30.71 32.98
C LYS A 108 13.58 -30.30 34.46
N ALA A 109 13.17 -29.07 34.77
CA ALA A 109 13.10 -28.58 36.14
C ALA A 109 12.08 -29.39 36.97
N GLN A 110 10.91 -29.68 36.39
CA GLN A 110 9.88 -30.53 37.01
C GLN A 110 10.39 -31.95 37.29
N GLN A 111 11.09 -32.58 36.34
CA GLN A 111 11.71 -33.89 36.53
C GLN A 111 12.78 -33.87 37.64
N THR A 112 13.61 -32.83 37.67
CA THR A 112 14.66 -32.68 38.69
C THR A 112 14.06 -32.53 40.09
N LEU A 113 13.00 -31.74 40.24
CA LEU A 113 12.27 -31.57 41.50
C LEU A 113 11.65 -32.90 41.96
N LEU A 114 11.05 -33.67 41.04
CA LEU A 114 10.46 -34.97 41.35
C LEU A 114 11.52 -35.96 41.88
N ILE A 115 12.69 -36.00 41.25
CA ILE A 115 13.82 -36.84 41.69
C ILE A 115 14.34 -36.39 43.06
N ALA A 116 14.47 -35.07 43.28
CA ALA A 116 14.92 -34.53 44.56
C ALA A 116 13.92 -34.86 45.70
N SER A 117 12.61 -34.78 45.43
CA SER A 117 11.56 -35.11 46.40
C SER A 117 11.49 -36.61 46.74
N SER A 118 11.78 -37.49 45.78
CA SER A 118 11.85 -38.94 46.01
C SER A 118 13.15 -39.38 46.73
N GLY A 119 14.22 -38.58 46.70
CA GLY A 119 15.41 -38.76 47.52
C GLY A 119 15.25 -38.38 49.01
N THR A 120 14.18 -37.66 49.36
CA THR A 120 13.88 -37.23 50.75
C THR A 120 12.68 -37.94 51.40
N ALA A 121 12.09 -38.93 50.74
CA ALA A 121 10.93 -39.68 51.26
C ALA A 121 11.32 -41.05 51.82
N ASN A 122 12.12 -41.04 52.89
CA ASN A 122 12.11 -42.09 53.92
C ASN A 122 11.90 -41.41 55.28
N SER A 123 10.81 -40.65 55.43
CA SER A 123 10.11 -40.36 56.71
C SER A 123 8.90 -39.44 56.47
N ALA A 124 7.74 -39.85 56.98
CA ALA A 124 6.47 -39.12 57.16
C ALA A 124 5.67 -38.80 55.86
N ALA A 125 4.65 -39.59 55.51
CA ALA A 125 3.28 -39.64 56.06
C ALA A 125 2.31 -38.59 55.46
N ASN A 126 1.32 -39.12 54.73
CA ASN A 126 -0.04 -38.64 54.39
C ASN A 126 -0.38 -37.15 54.48
N SER A 127 -0.88 -36.58 53.37
CA SER A 127 -2.04 -35.68 53.37
C SER A 127 -2.62 -35.44 51.97
N ASP A 128 -3.94 -35.33 51.94
CA ASP A 128 -4.89 -35.26 50.83
C ASP A 128 -4.79 -34.05 49.85
N ILE A 129 -5.09 -34.33 48.56
CA ILE A 129 -5.96 -33.66 47.53
C ILE A 129 -6.36 -32.16 47.76
N PRO A 130 -6.31 -31.23 46.75
CA PRO A 130 -7.27 -31.26 45.64
C PRO A 130 -6.89 -30.77 44.22
N SER A 131 -7.74 -31.27 43.30
CA SER A 131 -7.94 -30.92 41.89
C SER A 131 -8.20 -29.43 41.66
N VAL A 132 -7.57 -28.85 40.64
CA VAL A 132 -7.92 -27.53 40.08
C VAL A 132 -8.19 -27.68 38.59
N SER A 133 -9.46 -27.62 38.24
CA SER A 133 -9.97 -27.50 36.87
C SER A 133 -9.57 -26.15 36.28
N VAL A 134 -8.83 -26.14 35.18
CA VAL A 134 -8.58 -24.92 34.39
C VAL A 134 -9.51 -24.93 33.19
N SER A 135 -10.60 -24.17 33.29
CA SER A 135 -11.35 -23.69 32.14
C SER A 135 -10.87 -22.29 31.81
N CYS A 136 -10.27 -22.10 30.64
CA CYS A 136 -9.98 -20.78 30.08
C CYS A 136 -10.99 -20.51 28.96
N VAL A 137 -11.96 -19.66 29.27
CA VAL A 137 -12.71 -18.83 28.30
C VAL A 137 -12.07 -17.44 28.28
N ASP A 138 -12.47 -16.62 27.31
CA ASP A 138 -12.16 -15.20 27.10
C ASP A 138 -11.02 -14.94 26.07
N ASP A 139 -11.09 -13.96 25.18
CA ASP A 139 -12.20 -13.17 24.63
C ASP A 139 -11.69 -12.49 23.35
N HIS A 140 -12.60 -11.94 22.56
CA HIS A 140 -12.32 -11.19 21.33
C HIS A 140 -11.52 -9.90 21.57
N ALA A 141 -10.66 -9.55 20.61
CA ALA A 141 -10.25 -8.16 20.37
C ALA A 141 -10.33 -7.85 18.87
N SER A 142 -11.43 -7.19 18.48
CA SER A 142 -11.61 -6.50 17.20
C SER A 142 -10.53 -5.45 17.00
N SER A 143 -9.97 -5.40 15.80
CA SER A 143 -9.22 -4.23 15.32
C SER A 143 -10.08 -3.50 14.29
N ASP A 144 -10.70 -2.40 14.75
CA ASP A 144 -11.32 -1.41 13.88
C ASP A 144 -10.25 -0.74 13.00
N HIS A 145 -10.14 -1.23 11.77
CA HIS A 145 -9.55 -0.46 10.69
C HIS A 145 -10.63 -0.20 9.64
N ASN A 146 -11.19 1.01 9.75
CA ASN A 146 -12.04 1.65 8.76
C ASN A 146 -11.24 1.87 7.47
N TYR A 147 -11.10 0.82 6.67
CA TYR A 147 -10.71 0.94 5.28
C TYR A 147 -11.87 1.61 4.56
N ASN A 148 -11.72 2.90 4.23
CA ASN A 148 -12.61 3.58 3.32
C ASN A 148 -12.41 3.01 1.90
N TYR A 149 -13.06 1.87 1.64
CA TYR A 149 -13.13 1.22 0.32
C TYR A 149 -13.86 2.07 -0.73
N GLY A 150 -14.46 3.20 -0.36
CA GLY A 150 -15.26 4.07 -1.22
C GLY A 150 -14.46 4.75 -2.35
N GLU A 151 -13.15 4.95 -2.19
CA GLU A 151 -12.31 5.60 -3.21
C GLU A 151 -11.55 4.62 -4.11
N LEU A 152 -11.58 3.32 -3.81
CA LEU A 152 -10.88 2.30 -4.59
C LEU A 152 -11.53 2.10 -5.97
N TYR A 153 -12.85 2.28 -6.09
CA TYR A 153 -13.63 1.96 -7.29
C TYR A 153 -14.00 3.15 -8.19
N THR A 154 -13.84 4.40 -7.75
CA THR A 154 -14.29 5.58 -8.52
C THR A 154 -13.51 5.82 -9.82
N CYS A 155 -12.40 5.12 -10.05
CA CYS A 155 -11.60 5.22 -11.28
C CYS A 155 -11.67 3.98 -12.19
N LEU A 156 -12.47 2.97 -11.81
CA LEU A 156 -12.66 1.72 -12.57
C LEU A 156 -13.97 1.68 -13.35
N SER A 157 -14.79 2.74 -13.30
CA SER A 157 -15.95 2.87 -14.18
C SER A 157 -15.48 3.12 -15.63
N PRO A 158 -15.85 2.26 -16.60
CA PRO A 158 -15.68 2.55 -18.01
C PRO A 158 -16.50 3.80 -18.34
N TRP A 159 -15.87 4.79 -18.97
CA TRP A 159 -16.61 5.93 -19.54
C TRP A 159 -17.41 5.45 -20.77
N PRO A 160 -18.70 5.79 -20.90
CA PRO A 160 -19.47 5.57 -22.12
C PRO A 160 -18.98 6.42 -23.30
#